data_AF-A0A3R7SQ84-F1
#
_entry.id   AF-A0A3R7SQ84-F1
#
_cell.length_a   1.000
_cell.length_b   1.000
_cell.length_c   1.000
_cell.angle_alpha   90.00
_cell.angle_beta   90.00
_cell.angle_gamma   90.00
#
_symmetry.space_group_name_H-M   'P 1'
#
loop_
_entity.id
_entity.type
_entity.pdbx_description
1 polymer ?
#
loop_
_entity_poly.entity_id
_entity_poly.type
_entity_poly.pdbx_seq_one_letter_code
_entity_poly.pdbx_strand_id
1 'polypeptide(L)'
;MSVERLDTARFHGFRVRRQISGKTYQEYFSLRKNGKKLTGPEKAKVKALVEKRDLVLERMQVKAKAEAARSAIFSEGEKVRGILFRMKKEKSGALTPVFQIGIMSDRLQKIVNTTVSINRHGLKDAWHRAVDFYAFHKRISKQSVIYKKLLRYRPSRNRLEAMKY
;
A
#
# COMPACT_ATOMS: atom_id res chain seq x y z
N MET A 1 -6.68 -0.80 -18.87
CA MET A 1 -7.07 -2.08 -19.50
C MET A 1 -5.80 -2.85 -19.84
N SER A 2 -5.70 -4.12 -19.47
CA SER A 2 -4.50 -4.95 -19.72
C SER A 2 -4.76 -6.05 -20.76
N VAL A 3 -5.67 -5.77 -21.68
CA VAL A 3 -6.07 -6.65 -22.78
C VAL A 3 -5.26 -6.29 -24.02
N GLU A 4 -4.61 -7.28 -24.61
CA GLU A 4 -3.84 -7.13 -25.83
C GLU A 4 -4.43 -8.01 -26.92
N ARG A 5 -4.64 -7.44 -28.11
CA ARG A 5 -5.06 -8.23 -29.29
C ARG A 5 -3.81 -8.78 -29.96
N LEU A 6 -3.69 -10.09 -29.98
CA LEU A 6 -2.62 -10.79 -30.67
C LEU A 6 -3.12 -11.25 -32.03
N ASP A 7 -2.49 -10.77 -33.09
CA ASP A 7 -2.78 -11.17 -34.46
C ASP A 7 -1.48 -11.58 -35.14
N THR A 8 -1.02 -12.78 -34.81
CA THR A 8 0.22 -13.37 -35.36
C THR A 8 -0.11 -14.68 -36.06
N ALA A 9 0.81 -15.15 -36.92
CA ALA A 9 0.67 -16.43 -37.62
C ALA A 9 0.40 -17.61 -36.64
N ARG A 10 0.98 -17.53 -35.43
CA ARG A 10 0.87 -18.55 -34.38
C ARG A 10 -0.38 -18.41 -33.50
N PHE A 11 -0.92 -17.20 -33.32
CA PHE A 11 -2.09 -16.97 -32.46
C PHE A 11 -2.89 -15.75 -32.90
N HIS A 12 -4.20 -15.95 -33.09
CA HIS A 12 -5.17 -14.91 -33.41
C HIS A 12 -6.21 -14.87 -32.29
N GLY A 13 -6.17 -13.84 -31.44
CA GLY A 13 -6.99 -13.79 -30.24
C GLY A 13 -6.74 -12.58 -29.34
N PHE A 14 -7.26 -12.64 -28.12
CA PHE A 14 -6.97 -11.70 -27.06
C PHE A 14 -6.10 -12.35 -25.98
N ARG A 15 -5.21 -11.57 -25.37
CA ARG A 15 -4.44 -11.93 -24.20
C ARG A 15 -4.79 -10.96 -23.07
N VAL A 16 -5.12 -11.49 -21.91
CA VAL A 16 -5.24 -10.70 -20.68
C VAL A 16 -4.02 -11.01 -19.84
N ARG A 17 -3.25 -9.97 -19.48
CA ARG A 17 -2.06 -10.12 -18.65
C ARG A 17 -2.07 -9.11 -17.50
N ARG A 18 -2.09 -9.57 -16.26
CA ARG A 18 -1.90 -8.71 -15.08
C ARG A 18 -0.94 -9.37 -14.09
N GLN A 19 -0.14 -8.53 -13.42
CA GLN A 19 0.69 -8.97 -12.31
C GLN A 19 -0.01 -8.65 -10.99
N ILE A 20 -0.22 -9.67 -10.17
CA ILE A 20 -0.96 -9.58 -8.90
C ILE A 20 -0.10 -10.25 -7.83
N SER A 21 0.31 -9.50 -6.80
CA SER A 21 1.11 -9.99 -5.67
C SER A 21 2.35 -10.80 -6.09
N GLY A 22 3.07 -10.35 -7.13
CA GLY A 22 4.25 -11.05 -7.64
C GLY A 22 3.97 -12.24 -8.57
N LYS A 23 2.72 -12.69 -8.70
CA LYS A 23 2.31 -13.73 -9.65
C LYS A 23 1.81 -13.10 -10.96
N THR A 24 2.21 -13.69 -12.09
CA THR A 24 1.74 -13.28 -13.41
C THR A 24 0.48 -14.09 -13.77
N TYR A 25 -0.65 -13.40 -13.90
CA TYR A 25 -1.89 -13.98 -14.42
C TYR A 25 -1.97 -13.67 -15.91
N GLN A 26 -1.91 -14.71 -16.73
CA GLN A 26 -1.92 -14.61 -18.18
C GLN A 26 -2.90 -15.62 -18.77
N GLU A 27 -3.93 -15.12 -19.44
CA GLU A 27 -4.97 -15.93 -20.07
C GLU A 27 -5.09 -15.58 -21.56
N TYR A 28 -5.24 -16.60 -22.39
CA TYR A 28 -5.37 -16.47 -23.84
C TYR A 28 -6.77 -16.86 -24.28
N PHE A 29 -7.37 -16.01 -25.10
CA PHE A 29 -8.70 -16.19 -25.66
C PHE A 29 -8.58 -16.25 -27.19
N SER A 30 -8.62 -17.45 -27.75
CA SER A 30 -8.54 -17.65 -29.19
C SER A 30 -9.77 -17.07 -29.90
N LEU A 31 -9.53 -16.35 -30.99
CA LEU A 31 -10.56 -15.94 -31.95
C LEU A 31 -10.65 -16.89 -33.15
N ARG A 32 -10.14 -18.12 -33.00
CA ARG A 32 -10.31 -19.21 -33.97
C ARG A 32 -11.13 -20.33 -33.34
N LYS A 33 -12.12 -20.83 -34.10
CA LYS A 33 -12.89 -22.03 -33.79
C LYS A 33 -12.88 -22.92 -35.02
N ASN A 34 -12.45 -24.18 -34.85
CA ASN A 34 -12.30 -25.15 -35.95
C ASN A 34 -11.45 -24.62 -37.14
N GLY A 35 -10.32 -23.97 -36.85
CA GLY A 35 -9.41 -23.43 -37.87
C GLY A 35 -9.88 -22.16 -38.59
N LYS A 36 -11.15 -21.76 -38.44
CA LYS A 36 -11.72 -20.55 -39.05
C LYS A 36 -11.72 -19.38 -38.06
N LYS A 37 -11.54 -18.15 -38.59
CA LYS A 37 -11.61 -16.92 -37.80
C LYS A 37 -13.07 -16.67 -37.37
N LEU A 38 -13.28 -16.35 -36.10
CA LEU A 38 -14.58 -15.94 -35.58
C LEU A 38 -14.95 -14.57 -36.15
N THR A 39 -16.15 -14.45 -36.72
CA THR A 39 -16.68 -13.22 -37.29
C THR A 39 -17.86 -12.69 -36.47
N GLY A 40 -18.09 -11.36 -36.55
CA GLY A 40 -19.24 -10.66 -35.98
C GLY A 40 -19.59 -11.04 -34.52
N PRO A 41 -20.72 -11.74 -34.29
CA PRO A 41 -21.29 -11.95 -32.96
C PRO A 41 -20.44 -12.88 -32.07
N GLU A 42 -19.77 -13.89 -32.62
CA GLU A 42 -18.93 -14.79 -31.82
C GLU A 42 -17.66 -14.07 -31.31
N LYS A 43 -17.09 -13.19 -32.14
CA LYS A 43 -15.97 -12.32 -31.73
C LYS A 43 -16.38 -11.34 -30.62
N ALA A 44 -17.60 -10.79 -30.70
CA ALA A 44 -18.13 -9.90 -29.66
C ALA A 44 -18.33 -10.64 -28.32
N LYS A 45 -18.82 -11.88 -28.33
CA LYS A 45 -18.93 -12.73 -27.13
C LYS A 45 -17.57 -12.97 -26.48
N VAL A 46 -16.55 -13.32 -27.27
CA VAL A 46 -15.19 -13.52 -26.76
C VAL A 46 -14.63 -12.22 -26.18
N LYS A 47 -14.82 -11.08 -26.85
CA LYS A 47 -14.40 -9.78 -26.33
C LYS A 47 -15.06 -9.43 -24.99
N ALA A 48 -16.37 -9.66 -24.86
CA ALA A 48 -17.08 -9.41 -23.60
C ALA A 48 -16.60 -10.32 -22.45
N LEU A 49 -16.25 -11.58 -22.74
CA LEU A 49 -15.66 -12.51 -21.76
C LEU A 49 -14.27 -12.02 -21.31
N VAL A 50 -13.44 -11.59 -22.25
CA VAL A 50 -12.10 -11.03 -22.01
C VAL A 50 -12.19 -9.79 -21.11
N GLU A 51 -13.11 -8.87 -21.41
CA GLU A 51 -13.32 -7.66 -20.60
C GLU A 51 -13.85 -7.97 -19.20
N LYS A 52 -14.81 -8.90 -19.07
CA LYS A 52 -15.27 -9.39 -17.75
C LYS A 52 -14.11 -9.97 -16.95
N ARG A 53 -13.22 -10.72 -17.59
CA ARG A 53 -12.06 -11.32 -16.92
C ARG A 53 -11.03 -10.26 -16.51
N ASP A 54 -10.75 -9.27 -17.35
CA ASP A 54 -9.87 -8.15 -17.01
C ASP A 54 -10.41 -7.38 -15.79
N LEU A 55 -11.72 -7.14 -15.72
CA LEU A 55 -12.36 -6.48 -14.57
C LEU A 55 -12.23 -7.29 -13.27
N VAL A 56 -12.33 -8.62 -13.34
CA VAL A 56 -12.12 -9.50 -12.17
C VAL A 56 -10.66 -9.42 -11.70
N LEU A 57 -9.71 -9.53 -12.62
CA LEU A 57 -8.28 -9.44 -12.32
C LEU A 57 -7.89 -8.05 -11.80
N GLU A 58 -8.52 -6.99 -12.30
CA GLU A 58 -8.38 -5.62 -11.79
C GLU A 58 -8.81 -5.50 -10.34
N ARG A 59 -9.99 -6.01 -10.01
CA ARG A 59 -10.49 -6.00 -8.62
C ARG A 59 -9.55 -6.74 -7.69
N MET A 60 -9.03 -7.89 -8.12
CA MET A 60 -8.03 -8.64 -7.35
C MET A 60 -6.73 -7.85 -7.19
N GLN A 61 -6.26 -7.17 -8.24
CA GLN A 61 -5.05 -6.34 -8.19
C GLN A 61 -5.20 -5.15 -7.24
N VAL A 62 -6.34 -4.45 -7.26
CA VAL A 62 -6.62 -3.32 -6.36
C VAL A 62 -6.70 -3.81 -4.91
N LYS A 63 -7.37 -4.92 -4.65
CA LYS A 63 -7.42 -5.54 -3.32
C LYS A 63 -6.02 -5.93 -2.83
N ALA A 64 -5.25 -6.63 -3.65
CA ALA A 64 -3.89 -7.02 -3.34
C ALA A 64 -2.96 -5.83 -3.08
N LYS A 65 -3.05 -4.76 -3.89
CA LYS A 65 -2.31 -3.51 -3.64
C LYS A 65 -2.72 -2.85 -2.33
N ALA A 66 -4.02 -2.83 -2.03
CA ALA A 66 -4.51 -2.29 -0.77
C ALA A 66 -4.04 -3.10 0.43
N GLU A 67 -4.06 -4.44 0.35
CA GLU A 67 -3.54 -5.32 1.40
C GLU A 67 -2.04 -5.22 1.55
N ALA A 68 -1.28 -5.21 0.46
CA ALA A 68 0.16 -4.97 0.49
C ALA A 68 0.50 -3.60 1.08
N ALA A 69 -0.25 -2.55 0.74
CA ALA A 69 -0.09 -1.23 1.33
C ALA A 69 -0.40 -1.24 2.83
N ARG A 70 -1.42 -1.98 3.28
CA ARG A 70 -1.78 -2.15 4.71
C ARG A 70 -0.71 -2.92 5.48
N SER A 71 -0.19 -4.01 4.91
CA SER A 71 0.90 -4.78 5.51
C SER A 71 2.21 -3.99 5.52
N ALA A 72 2.49 -3.20 4.49
CA ALA A 72 3.66 -2.34 4.42
C ALA A 72 3.68 -1.20 5.47
N ILE A 73 2.56 -0.92 6.15
CA ILE A 73 2.51 0.01 7.30
C ILE A 73 3.32 -0.55 8.47
N PHE A 74 3.29 -1.88 8.66
CA PHE A 74 3.95 -2.56 9.76
C PHE A 74 5.21 -3.21 9.21
N SER A 75 6.37 -2.66 9.55
CA SER A 75 7.64 -3.29 9.22
C SER A 75 7.85 -4.48 10.16
N GLU A 76 8.44 -5.57 9.66
CA GLU A 76 8.93 -6.66 10.51
C GLU A 76 9.87 -6.07 11.58
N GLY A 77 9.54 -6.27 12.87
CA GLY A 77 10.28 -5.73 14.01
C GLY A 77 9.59 -4.63 14.83
N GLU A 78 8.26 -4.66 14.97
CA GLU A 78 7.46 -3.75 15.81
C GLU A 78 7.60 -2.25 15.47
N LYS A 79 8.10 -1.94 14.26
CA LYS A 79 8.31 -0.57 13.79
C LYS A 79 7.23 -0.21 12.78
N VAL A 80 6.57 0.92 13.01
CA VAL A 80 5.63 1.50 12.04
C VAL A 80 6.44 2.19 10.95
N ARG A 81 6.26 1.79 9.69
CA ARG A 81 6.97 2.36 8.55
C ARG A 81 6.56 3.83 8.39
N GLY A 82 7.52 4.73 8.55
CA GLY A 82 7.32 6.18 8.48
C GLY A 82 7.24 6.88 9.83
N ILE A 83 7.31 6.18 10.96
CA ILE A 83 7.54 6.79 12.28
C ILE A 83 8.89 6.33 12.79
N LEU A 84 9.87 7.24 12.75
CA LEU A 84 11.20 7.03 13.26
C LEU A 84 11.27 7.63 14.67
N PHE A 85 11.85 6.88 15.59
CA PHE A 85 12.20 7.40 16.89
C PHE A 85 13.68 7.82 16.85
N ARG A 86 13.96 9.09 17.14
CA ARG A 86 15.32 9.65 17.10
C ARG A 86 15.54 10.56 18.30
N MET A 87 16.78 10.68 18.76
CA MET A 87 17.16 11.79 19.65
C MET A 87 17.56 12.99 18.81
N LYS A 88 16.98 14.14 19.11
CA LYS A 88 17.35 15.42 18.52
C LYS A 88 18.16 16.19 19.55
N LYS A 89 19.34 16.66 19.14
CA LYS A 89 20.11 17.63 19.92
C LYS A 89 19.50 19.01 19.69
N GLU A 90 18.94 19.60 20.74
CA GLU A 90 18.45 20.98 20.68
C GLU A 90 19.62 21.97 20.66
N LYS A 91 19.36 23.22 20.26
CA LYS A 91 20.38 24.29 20.29
C LYS A 91 20.96 24.53 21.69
N SER A 92 20.24 24.13 22.72
CA SER A 92 20.63 24.13 24.15
C SER A 92 21.58 22.99 24.53
N GLY A 93 21.96 22.10 23.61
CA GLY A 93 22.83 20.96 23.88
C GLY A 93 22.14 19.74 24.49
N ALA A 94 20.89 19.88 24.95
CA ALA A 94 20.09 18.78 25.50
C ALA A 94 19.64 17.80 24.40
N LEU A 95 19.80 16.50 24.67
CA LEU A 95 19.27 15.43 23.83
C LEU A 95 17.80 15.19 24.18
N THR A 96 16.90 15.56 23.28
CA THR A 96 15.45 15.33 23.46
C THR A 96 14.99 14.17 22.58
N PRO A 97 14.28 13.17 23.14
CA PRO A 97 13.71 12.10 22.33
C PRO A 97 12.51 12.65 21.54
N VAL A 98 12.54 12.45 20.22
CA VAL A 98 11.53 12.94 19.28
C VAL A 98 11.01 11.81 18.39
N PHE A 99 9.72 11.84 18.07
CA PHE A 99 9.14 11.05 17.00
C PHE A 99 9.20 11.83 15.70
N GLN A 100 10.03 11.38 14.76
CA GLN A 100 10.08 11.90 13.40
C GLN A 100 9.15 11.06 12.51
N ILE A 101 8.02 11.65 12.12
CA ILE A 101 7.10 11.08 11.14
C ILE A 101 7.52 11.58 9.76
N GLY A 102 7.89 10.67 8.87
CA GLY A 102 8.19 10.93 7.46
C GLY A 102 7.34 10.01 6.60
N ILE A 103 6.23 10.54 6.08
CA ILE A 103 5.25 9.76 5.33
C ILE A 103 4.88 10.41 4.01
N MET A 104 4.75 9.59 2.97
CA MET A 104 4.08 9.99 1.74
C MET A 104 2.59 10.11 2.04
N SER A 105 2.07 11.33 2.00
CA SER A 105 0.66 11.60 2.25
C SER A 105 -0.15 11.27 1.01
N ASP A 106 -1.13 10.37 1.15
CA ASP A 106 -2.07 10.06 0.07
C ASP A 106 -3.03 11.23 -0.17
N ARG A 107 -3.21 12.10 0.84
CA ARG A 107 -4.04 13.32 0.76
C ARG A 107 -3.32 14.46 0.04
N LEU A 108 -2.05 14.72 0.38
CA LEU A 108 -1.29 15.84 -0.18
C LEU A 108 -0.41 15.45 -1.37
N GLN A 109 -0.32 14.15 -1.69
CA GLN A 109 0.56 13.60 -2.74
C GLN A 109 2.01 14.09 -2.63
N LYS A 110 2.46 14.36 -1.40
CA LYS A 110 3.79 14.88 -1.06
C LYS A 110 4.33 14.18 0.19
N ILE A 111 5.66 14.18 0.33
CA ILE A 111 6.33 13.70 1.54
C ILE A 111 6.15 14.76 2.62
N VAL A 112 5.50 14.39 3.72
CA VAL A 112 5.30 15.26 4.88
C VAL A 112 6.18 14.76 6.01
N ASN A 113 7.01 15.67 6.51
CA ASN A 113 7.89 15.44 7.65
C ASN A 113 7.36 16.23 8.85
N THR A 114 7.16 15.56 9.98
CA THR A 114 6.72 16.19 11.22
C THR A 114 7.46 15.57 12.39
N THR A 115 7.87 16.39 13.34
CA THR A 115 8.57 15.93 14.55
C THR A 115 7.75 16.26 15.78
N VAL A 116 7.50 15.27 16.63
CA VAL A 116 6.79 15.45 17.91
C VAL A 116 7.74 15.13 19.05
N SER A 117 8.01 16.12 19.90
CA SER A 117 8.89 15.96 21.06
C SER A 117 8.18 15.26 22.20
N ILE A 118 8.83 14.25 22.78
CA ILE A 118 8.27 13.44 23.86
C ILE A 118 8.38 14.16 25.20
N ASN A 119 9.43 14.94 25.40
CA ASN A 119 9.66 15.66 26.65
C ASN A 119 8.56 16.71 26.92
N ARG A 120 7.99 17.31 25.86
CA ARG A 120 6.95 18.35 25.96
C ARG A 120 5.53 17.80 26.14
N HIS A 121 5.25 16.60 25.63
CA HIS A 121 3.90 16.05 25.57
C HIS A 121 3.72 14.76 26.37
N GLY A 122 4.79 14.15 26.86
CA GLY A 122 4.76 12.80 27.43
C GLY A 122 4.64 11.73 26.34
N LEU A 123 5.09 10.51 26.66
CA LEU A 123 5.17 9.40 25.70
C LEU A 123 3.81 9.06 25.07
N LYS A 124 2.75 9.07 25.88
CA LYS A 124 1.41 8.64 25.46
C LYS A 124 0.78 9.63 24.49
N ASP A 125 0.87 10.93 24.75
CA ASP A 125 0.26 11.95 23.89
C ASP A 125 1.12 12.24 22.67
N ALA A 126 2.45 12.18 22.80
CA ALA A 126 3.36 12.28 21.67
C ALA A 126 3.11 11.14 20.66
N TRP A 127 2.89 9.91 21.14
CA TRP A 127 2.52 8.78 20.29
C TRP A 127 1.12 8.95 19.66
N HIS A 128 0.12 9.36 20.44
CA HIS A 128 -1.22 9.62 19.89
C HIS A 128 -1.17 10.67 18.78
N ARG A 129 -0.45 11.77 18.96
CA ARG A 129 -0.29 12.82 17.93
C ARG A 129 0.42 12.29 16.69
N ALA A 130 1.47 11.49 16.87
CA ALA A 130 2.18 10.86 15.75
C ALA A 130 1.26 9.91 14.96
N VAL A 131 0.47 9.08 15.65
CA VAL A 131 -0.49 8.15 15.02
C VAL A 131 -1.66 8.89 14.39
N ASP A 132 -2.18 9.95 15.00
CA ASP A 132 -3.25 10.78 14.42
C ASP A 132 -2.77 11.48 13.15
N PHE A 133 -1.54 12.02 13.16
CA PHE A 133 -0.92 12.61 11.98
C PHE A 133 -0.76 11.57 10.87
N TYR A 134 -0.26 10.38 11.23
CA TYR A 134 -0.14 9.26 10.31
C TYR A 134 -1.48 8.87 9.68
N ALA A 135 -2.50 8.66 10.51
CA ALA A 135 -3.83 8.23 10.09
C ALA A 135 -4.50 9.29 9.20
N PHE A 136 -4.33 10.56 9.54
CA PHE A 136 -4.83 11.68 8.74
C PHE A 136 -4.23 11.71 7.33
N HIS A 137 -2.91 11.57 7.23
CA HIS A 137 -2.21 11.64 5.94
C HIS A 137 -2.36 10.39 5.09
N LYS A 138 -2.62 9.22 5.70
CA LYS A 138 -2.90 7.94 5.03
C LYS A 138 -4.39 7.64 4.83
N ARG A 139 -5.28 8.60 5.15
CA ARG A 139 -6.75 8.45 5.07
C ARG A 139 -7.26 7.20 5.82
N ILE A 140 -6.61 6.86 6.94
CA ILE A 140 -7.02 5.75 7.80
C ILE A 140 -8.07 6.29 8.77
N SER A 141 -9.26 5.69 8.79
CA SER A 141 -10.29 6.04 9.78
C SER A 141 -9.82 5.69 11.20
N LYS A 142 -10.12 6.58 12.16
CA LYS A 142 -9.86 6.35 13.59
C LYS A 142 -10.60 5.12 14.16
N GLN A 143 -11.67 4.68 13.51
CA GLN A 143 -12.40 3.47 13.86
C GLN A 143 -11.79 2.19 13.26
N SER A 144 -10.83 2.32 12.33
CA SER A 144 -10.21 1.19 11.66
C SER A 144 -9.41 0.33 12.63
N VAL A 145 -9.45 -0.99 12.42
CA VAL A 145 -8.60 -1.96 13.11
C VAL A 145 -7.12 -1.60 12.98
N ILE A 146 -6.73 -0.97 11.87
CA ILE A 146 -5.36 -0.50 11.61
C ILE A 146 -4.98 0.61 12.60
N TYR A 147 -5.87 1.57 12.84
CA TYR A 147 -5.63 2.65 13.81
C TYR A 147 -5.49 2.09 15.24
N LYS A 148 -6.37 1.15 15.62
CA LYS A 148 -6.27 0.45 16.91
C LYS A 148 -4.97 -0.36 17.03
N LYS A 149 -4.52 -1.00 15.95
CA LYS A 149 -3.22 -1.68 15.91
C LYS A 149 -2.05 -0.68 16.05
N LEU A 150 -2.08 0.46 15.35
CA LEU A 150 -1.06 1.50 15.46
C LEU A 150 -0.93 2.05 16.89
N LEU A 151 -2.06 2.27 17.57
CA LEU A 151 -2.05 2.69 18.97
C LEU A 151 -1.45 1.63 19.91
N ARG A 152 -1.63 0.34 19.61
CA ARG A 152 -1.04 -0.78 20.37
C ARG A 152 0.45 -0.96 20.12
N TYR A 153 0.96 -0.62 18.93
CA TYR A 153 2.39 -0.60 18.61
C TYR A 153 3.17 0.57 19.26
N ARG A 154 2.65 1.11 20.37
CA ARG A 154 3.33 2.15 21.14
C ARG A 154 4.69 1.60 21.60
N PRO A 155 5.82 2.26 21.28
CA PRO A 155 7.11 1.84 21.81
C PRO A 155 7.10 1.92 23.33
N SER A 156 7.50 0.83 23.98
CA SER A 156 7.56 0.72 25.44
C SER A 156 8.58 1.68 26.04
N ARG A 157 8.33 2.09 27.29
CA ARG A 157 9.21 2.99 28.05
C ARG A 157 10.65 2.47 28.13
N ASN A 158 10.84 1.15 28.16
CA ASN A 158 12.16 0.51 28.13
C ASN A 158 12.98 0.84 26.86
N ARG A 159 12.33 1.13 25.71
CA ARG A 159 13.04 1.55 24.49
C ARG A 159 13.51 3.01 24.56
N LEU A 160 12.85 3.86 25.35
CA LEU A 160 13.34 5.22 25.64
C LEU A 160 14.58 5.17 26.52
N GLU A 161 14.58 4.30 27.54
CA GLU A 161 15.70 4.17 28.46
C GLU A 161 16.90 3.47 27.81
N ALA A 162 16.66 2.45 26.99
CA ALA A 162 17.71 1.78 26.21
C ALA A 162 18.37 2.66 25.13
N MET A 163 17.82 3.84 24.82
CA MET A 163 18.48 4.82 23.94
C MET A 163 19.11 5.99 24.70
N LYS A 164 18.90 6.10 26.02
CA LYS A 164 19.56 7.08 26.88
C LYS A 164 20.97 6.63 27.30
N TYR A 165 21.28 5.35 27.16
CA TYR A 165 22.58 4.74 27.40
C TYR A 165 23.28 4.42 26.08
#